data_AF-A0A9E7NCL3-F1
#
_entry.id   AF-A0A9E7NCL3-F1
#
_cell.length_a   1.000
_cell.length_b   1.000
_cell.length_c   1.000
_cell.angle_alpha   90.00
_cell.angle_beta   90.00
_cell.angle_gamma   90.00
#
_symmetry.space_group_name_H-M   'P 1'
#
loop_
_entity.id
_entity.type
_entity.pdbx_description
1 polymer ?
#
loop_
_entity_poly.entity_id
_entity_poly.type
_entity_poly.pdbx_seq_one_letter_code
_entity_poly.pdbx_strand_id
1 'polypeptide(L)'
;MADLITEYADYDSFARAWHSDTLADYDVSLEEARERGLLNEQKTRQLWQLLGLLGTDELFIQLPDWLANEKVEDTARTTPTMFVGCISRETEDAILFKESAAARPLMGLAHKIHSLEKGIENTEVDTDRHERSENRLRDHYQQFGNRDDLPTLSDDWLPKSQLITAVQRCG
;
A
#
# COMPACT_ATOMS: atom_id res chain seq x y z
N MET A 1 0.98 -4.57 25.18
CA MET A 1 1.44 -4.57 23.78
C MET A 1 0.94 -3.27 23.17
N ALA A 2 1.84 -2.42 22.69
CA ALA A 2 1.43 -1.34 21.80
C ALA A 2 0.98 -2.00 20.50
N ASP A 3 -0.21 -1.65 20.01
CA ASP A 3 -0.71 -2.18 18.76
C ASP A 3 0.21 -1.68 17.64
N LEU A 4 0.95 -2.59 17.02
CA LEU A 4 1.87 -2.25 15.93
C LEU A 4 1.09 -1.93 14.65
N ILE A 5 -0.04 -2.61 14.47
CA ILE A 5 -0.88 -2.53 13.29
C ILE A 5 -1.92 -1.46 13.52
N THR A 6 -1.91 -0.45 12.66
CA THR A 6 -2.96 0.56 12.65
C THR A 6 -4.03 0.16 11.66
N GLU A 7 -5.25 0.00 12.14
CA GLU A 7 -6.40 -0.36 11.32
C GLU A 7 -7.30 0.86 11.02
N TYR A 8 -7.77 0.96 9.79
CA TYR A 8 -8.67 2.03 9.37
C TYR A 8 -9.91 1.49 8.65
N ALA A 9 -11.09 1.98 9.05
CA ALA A 9 -12.36 1.60 8.42
C ALA A 9 -12.64 2.39 7.14
N ASP A 10 -12.19 3.64 7.05
CA ASP A 10 -12.51 4.55 5.95
C ASP A 10 -11.32 5.42 5.50
N TYR A 11 -11.44 5.96 4.29
CA TYR A 11 -10.41 6.77 3.64
C TYR A 11 -10.09 8.05 4.38
N ASP A 12 -11.08 8.74 4.94
CA ASP A 12 -10.88 10.05 5.56
C ASP A 12 -10.07 9.90 6.86
N SER A 13 -10.39 8.88 7.65
CA SER A 13 -9.65 8.49 8.85
C SER A 13 -8.19 8.14 8.49
N PHE A 14 -7.99 7.30 7.47
CA PHE A 14 -6.66 6.93 6.98
C PHE A 14 -5.87 8.14 6.47
N ALA A 15 -6.45 8.94 5.58
CA ALA A 15 -5.77 10.06 4.95
C ALA A 15 -5.34 11.12 5.98
N ARG A 16 -6.19 11.41 6.97
CA ARG A 16 -5.86 12.35 8.06
C ARG A 16 -4.68 11.86 8.88
N ALA A 17 -4.70 10.61 9.33
CA ALA A 17 -3.63 10.05 10.13
C ALA A 17 -2.32 9.95 9.34
N TRP A 18 -2.37 9.41 8.12
CA TRP A 18 -1.23 9.28 7.22
C TRP A 18 -0.52 10.62 6.97
N HIS A 19 -1.30 11.67 6.71
CA HIS A 19 -0.74 13.00 6.49
C HIS A 19 -0.29 13.68 7.78
N SER A 20 -0.94 13.43 8.91
CA SER A 20 -0.53 13.95 10.21
C SER A 20 0.86 13.44 10.59
N ASP A 21 1.12 12.15 10.42
CA ASP A 21 2.42 11.54 10.73
C ASP A 21 3.54 12.11 9.84
N THR A 22 3.22 12.39 8.57
CA THR A 22 4.17 12.99 7.62
C THR A 22 4.46 14.46 7.94
N LEU A 23 3.53 15.16 8.60
CA LEU A 23 3.62 16.59 8.92
C LEU A 23 4.03 16.88 10.35
N ALA A 24 4.16 15.87 11.21
CA ALA A 24 4.53 16.03 12.62
C ALA A 24 5.84 16.81 12.79
N ASP A 25 6.74 16.72 11.80
CA ASP A 25 8.04 17.41 11.80
C ASP A 25 7.97 18.88 11.32
N TYR A 26 6.85 19.34 10.76
CA TYR A 26 6.76 20.61 10.04
C TYR A 26 5.98 21.72 10.77
N ASP A 27 5.39 21.46 11.95
CA ASP A 27 4.56 22.41 12.73
C ASP A 27 3.48 23.13 11.90
N VAL A 28 2.92 22.43 10.92
CA VAL A 28 1.88 22.94 10.00
C VAL A 28 0.63 22.07 10.14
N SER A 29 -0.53 22.70 10.21
CA SER A 29 -1.81 21.99 10.31
C SER A 29 -2.14 21.24 9.01
N LEU A 30 -2.98 20.19 9.09
CA LEU A 30 -3.43 19.43 7.91
C LEU A 30 -4.15 20.31 6.87
N GLU A 31 -4.97 21.26 7.33
CA GLU A 31 -5.72 22.17 6.47
C GLU A 31 -4.77 23.12 5.73
N GLU A 32 -3.81 23.70 6.44
CA GLU A 32 -2.79 24.56 5.88
C GLU A 32 -1.85 23.81 4.91
N ALA A 33 -1.48 22.57 5.23
CA ALA A 33 -0.69 21.73 4.33
C ALA A 33 -1.44 21.37 3.05
N ARG A 34 -2.76 21.15 3.13
CA ARG A 34 -3.62 20.94 1.97
C ARG A 34 -3.69 22.20 1.10
N GLU A 35 -3.93 23.37 1.70
CA GLU A 35 -3.95 24.65 0.97
C GLU A 35 -2.64 24.94 0.25
N ARG A 36 -1.52 24.58 0.88
CA ARG A 36 -0.17 24.75 0.33
C ARG A 36 0.24 23.66 -0.65
N GLY A 37 -0.59 22.64 -0.90
CA GLY A 37 -0.28 21.53 -1.79
C GLY A 37 0.88 20.65 -1.31
N LEU A 38 1.15 20.62 -0.01
CA LEU A 38 2.20 19.80 0.60
C LEU A 38 1.79 18.33 0.74
N LEU A 39 0.50 18.04 0.59
CA LEU A 39 -0.05 16.69 0.66
C LEU A 39 -0.03 16.01 -0.70
N ASN A 40 0.47 14.77 -0.74
CA ASN A 40 0.35 13.93 -1.93
C ASN A 40 -0.95 13.10 -1.89
N GLU A 41 -2.09 13.76 -2.08
CA GLU A 41 -3.41 13.11 -2.02
C GLU A 41 -3.59 12.00 -3.06
N GLN A 42 -2.94 12.13 -4.22
CA GLN A 42 -2.95 11.08 -5.24
C GLN A 42 -2.30 9.80 -4.71
N LYS A 43 -1.10 9.91 -4.11
CA LYS A 43 -0.41 8.75 -3.52
C LYS A 43 -1.21 8.16 -2.37
N THR A 44 -1.81 8.99 -1.52
CA THR A 44 -2.68 8.54 -0.41
C THR A 44 -3.87 7.76 -0.94
N ARG A 45 -4.54 8.25 -1.99
CA ARG A 45 -5.64 7.53 -2.64
C ARG A 45 -5.17 6.20 -3.25
N GLN A 46 -4.04 6.18 -3.94
CA GLN A 46 -3.49 4.95 -4.51
C GLN A 46 -3.15 3.92 -3.42
N LEU A 47 -2.66 4.38 -2.28
CA LEU A 47 -2.36 3.52 -1.13
C LEU A 47 -3.66 2.96 -0.53
N TRP A 48 -4.68 3.79 -0.36
CA TRP A 48 -5.99 3.32 0.09
C TRP A 48 -6.63 2.30 -0.86
N GLN A 49 -6.49 2.53 -2.18
CA GLN A 49 -6.95 1.59 -3.21
C GLN A 49 -6.19 0.26 -3.13
N LEU A 50 -4.88 0.30 -2.87
CA LEU A 50 -4.09 -0.90 -2.63
C LEU A 50 -4.65 -1.67 -1.42
N LEU A 51 -4.83 -1.00 -0.27
CA LEU A 51 -5.37 -1.63 0.95
C LEU A 51 -6.72 -2.29 0.71
N GLY A 52 -7.57 -1.72 -0.15
CA GLY A 52 -8.87 -2.30 -0.50
C GLY A 52 -8.81 -3.57 -1.34
N LEU A 53 -7.65 -3.92 -1.92
CA LEU A 53 -7.43 -5.15 -2.70
C LEU A 53 -6.62 -6.20 -1.95
N LEU A 54 -6.10 -5.86 -0.76
CA LEU A 54 -5.35 -6.79 0.07
C LEU A 54 -6.27 -7.83 0.70
N GLY A 55 -5.73 -9.03 0.93
CA GLY A 55 -6.36 -10.05 1.76
C GLY A 55 -6.54 -9.59 3.21
N THR A 56 -7.40 -10.29 3.95
CA THR A 56 -7.73 -9.99 5.36
C THR A 56 -6.57 -10.19 6.35
N ASP A 57 -5.51 -10.85 5.90
CA ASP A 57 -4.30 -11.22 6.63
C ASP A 57 -3.07 -10.48 6.08
N GLU A 58 -3.26 -9.73 5.00
CA GLU A 58 -2.21 -8.95 4.36
C GLU A 58 -2.15 -7.52 4.91
N LEU A 59 -0.93 -7.00 4.98
CA LEU A 59 -0.59 -5.73 5.60
C LEU A 59 0.32 -4.94 4.67
N PHE A 60 0.17 -3.63 4.71
CA PHE A 60 1.12 -2.70 4.12
C PHE A 60 2.09 -2.21 5.19
N ILE A 61 3.40 -2.27 4.91
CA ILE A 61 4.43 -1.75 5.81
C ILE A 61 5.33 -0.74 5.11
N GLN A 62 5.85 0.21 5.89
CA GLN A 62 6.88 1.14 5.44
C GLN A 62 8.14 1.00 6.31
N LEU A 63 9.28 0.85 5.65
CA LEU A 63 10.60 0.76 6.24
C LEU A 63 11.36 2.08 6.05
N PRO A 64 12.28 2.43 6.96
CA PRO A 64 13.26 3.48 6.69
C PRO A 64 14.26 3.02 5.63
N ASP A 65 14.82 3.96 4.86
CA ASP A 65 15.70 3.67 3.72
C ASP A 65 16.87 2.74 4.09
N TRP A 66 17.50 2.97 5.25
CA TRP A 66 18.64 2.18 5.70
C TRP A 66 18.27 0.71 5.95
N LEU A 67 17.08 0.45 6.53
CA LEU A 67 16.60 -0.90 6.81
C LEU A 67 16.16 -1.59 5.51
N ALA A 68 15.51 -0.86 4.61
CA ALA A 68 15.16 -1.37 3.29
C ALA A 68 16.41 -1.79 2.50
N ASN A 69 17.48 -0.99 2.54
CA ASN A 69 18.75 -1.31 1.88
C ASN A 69 19.44 -2.56 2.46
N GLU A 70 19.25 -2.83 3.75
CA GLU A 70 19.77 -4.06 4.38
C GLU A 70 18.94 -5.29 4.02
N LYS A 71 17.63 -5.11 3.89
CA LYS A 71 16.65 -6.20 3.78
C LYS A 71 16.23 -6.54 2.36
N VAL A 72 16.75 -5.86 1.34
CA VAL A 72 16.41 -6.11 -0.05
C VAL A 72 17.66 -6.50 -0.81
N GLU A 73 17.68 -7.72 -1.33
CA GLU A 73 18.73 -8.18 -2.26
C GLU A 73 18.45 -7.62 -3.66
N ASP A 74 18.69 -6.33 -3.89
CA ASP A 74 18.52 -5.74 -5.21
C ASP A 74 19.74 -4.90 -5.64
N THR A 75 20.03 -4.96 -6.93
CA THR A 75 21.04 -4.13 -7.63
C THR A 75 20.39 -2.93 -8.35
N ALA A 76 19.08 -2.74 -8.20
CA ALA A 76 18.35 -1.60 -8.73
C ALA A 76 18.84 -0.26 -8.17
N ARG A 77 18.60 0.81 -8.95
CA ARG A 77 19.07 2.17 -8.65
C ARG A 77 18.42 2.80 -7.41
N THR A 78 17.26 2.27 -6.99
CA THR A 78 16.49 2.73 -5.84
C THR A 78 15.77 1.57 -5.17
N THR A 79 16.13 1.28 -3.92
CA THR A 79 15.52 0.24 -3.10
C THR A 79 14.07 0.57 -2.74
N PRO A 80 13.12 -0.36 -2.87
CA PRO A 80 11.76 -0.18 -2.39
C PRO A 80 11.73 -0.05 -0.86
N THR A 81 10.95 0.89 -0.35
CA THR A 81 10.77 1.10 1.11
C THR A 81 9.37 0.77 1.61
N MET A 82 8.49 0.34 0.72
CA MET A 82 7.10 0.03 1.04
C MET A 82 6.81 -1.38 0.52
N PHE A 83 6.25 -2.23 1.38
CA PHE A 83 6.02 -3.64 1.10
C PHE A 83 4.61 -4.05 1.52
N VAL A 84 4.09 -5.08 0.86
CA VAL A 84 2.85 -5.79 1.20
C VAL A 84 3.20 -7.24 1.50
N GLY A 85 2.58 -7.85 2.50
CA GLY A 85 2.82 -9.24 2.88
C GLY A 85 2.00 -9.61 4.12
N CYS A 86 2.26 -10.78 4.70
CA CYS A 86 1.52 -11.30 5.84
C CYS A 86 2.42 -11.45 7.09
N ILE A 87 1.89 -11.16 8.27
CA ILE A 87 2.58 -11.50 9.53
C ILE A 87 2.31 -12.97 9.83
N SER A 88 3.36 -13.78 9.66
CA SER A 88 3.27 -15.22 9.93
C SER A 88 3.62 -15.60 11.37
N ARG A 89 4.39 -14.75 12.05
CA ARG A 89 4.77 -14.93 13.46
C ARG A 89 5.12 -13.58 14.08
N GLU A 90 4.87 -13.45 15.37
CA GLU A 90 5.18 -12.27 16.16
C GLU A 90 5.91 -12.64 17.45
N THR A 91 6.89 -11.84 17.83
CA THR A 91 7.54 -11.83 19.15
C THR A 91 7.30 -10.47 19.81
N GLU A 92 7.83 -10.26 21.02
CA GLU A 92 7.74 -8.94 21.66
C GLU A 92 8.44 -7.85 20.81
N ASP A 93 9.61 -8.17 20.27
CA ASP A 93 10.50 -7.18 19.61
C ASP A 93 10.42 -7.17 18.08
N ALA A 94 9.92 -8.24 17.45
CA ALA A 94 9.98 -8.39 15.99
C ALA A 94 8.76 -9.13 15.41
N ILE A 95 8.54 -8.95 14.12
CA ILE A 95 7.55 -9.70 13.32
C ILE A 95 8.27 -10.47 12.20
N LEU A 96 7.73 -11.62 11.85
CA LEU A 96 8.13 -12.39 10.68
C LEU A 96 7.14 -12.10 9.54
N PHE A 97 7.56 -11.23 8.63
CA PHE A 97 6.77 -10.68 7.53
C PHE A 97 7.06 -11.46 6.23
N LYS A 98 6.17 -12.39 5.90
CA LYS A 98 6.32 -13.31 4.76
C LYS A 98 5.55 -12.83 3.54
N GLU A 99 5.84 -13.48 2.42
CA GLU A 99 5.16 -13.24 1.14
C GLU A 99 5.24 -11.76 0.75
N SER A 100 6.37 -11.15 1.12
CA SER A 100 6.58 -9.72 0.99
C SER A 100 6.81 -9.36 -0.48
N ALA A 101 6.18 -8.29 -0.94
CA ALA A 101 6.34 -7.76 -2.29
C ALA A 101 6.33 -6.23 -2.29
N ALA A 102 7.13 -5.62 -3.16
CA ALA A 102 7.19 -4.17 -3.28
C ALA A 102 5.79 -3.57 -3.57
N ALA A 103 5.38 -2.62 -2.74
CA ALA A 103 4.02 -2.09 -2.80
C ALA A 103 3.80 -1.13 -3.98
N ARG A 104 4.83 -0.39 -4.43
CA ARG A 104 4.66 0.66 -5.45
C ARG A 104 4.08 0.15 -6.78
N PRO A 105 4.57 -0.95 -7.37
CA PRO A 105 3.94 -1.55 -8.55
C PRO A 105 2.48 -1.94 -8.31
N LEU A 106 2.18 -2.51 -7.13
CA LEU A 106 0.82 -2.91 -6.74
C LEU A 106 -0.12 -1.72 -6.57
N MET A 107 0.34 -0.60 -5.99
CA MET A 107 -0.43 0.65 -5.93
C MET A 107 -0.85 1.13 -7.33
N GLY A 108 0.06 1.01 -8.30
CA GLY A 108 -0.21 1.35 -9.70
C GLY A 108 -1.28 0.45 -10.34
N LEU A 109 -1.24 -0.86 -10.04
CA LEU A 109 -2.27 -1.81 -10.48
C LEU A 109 -3.61 -1.56 -9.80
N ALA A 110 -3.62 -1.38 -8.49
CA ALA A 110 -4.83 -1.09 -7.71
C ALA A 110 -5.56 0.15 -8.22
N HIS A 111 -4.79 1.18 -8.58
CA HIS A 111 -5.32 2.39 -9.18
C HIS A 111 -5.98 2.15 -10.54
N LYS A 112 -5.37 1.32 -11.40
CA LYS A 112 -5.93 0.96 -12.72
C LYS A 112 -7.22 0.16 -12.59
N ILE A 113 -7.25 -0.81 -11.66
CA ILE A 113 -8.42 -1.62 -11.34
C ILE A 113 -9.58 -0.70 -10.95
N HIS A 114 -9.40 0.15 -9.92
CA HIS A 114 -10.44 1.07 -9.46
C HIS A 114 -10.90 2.05 -10.54
N SER A 115 -10.00 2.50 -11.42
CA SER A 115 -10.35 3.40 -12.51
C SER A 115 -11.20 2.70 -13.57
N LEU A 116 -10.93 1.43 -13.84
CA LEU A 116 -11.71 0.62 -14.79
C LEU A 116 -13.07 0.22 -14.23
N GLU A 117 -13.17 -0.20 -12.97
CA GLU A 117 -14.45 -0.50 -12.31
C GLU A 117 -15.41 0.68 -12.44
N LYS A 118 -14.96 1.89 -12.06
CA LYS A 118 -15.75 3.11 -12.22
C LYS A 118 -16.09 3.43 -13.68
N GLY A 119 -15.20 3.11 -14.61
CA GLY A 119 -15.44 3.31 -16.03
C GLY A 119 -16.53 2.39 -16.58
N ILE A 120 -16.54 1.14 -16.13
CA ILE A 120 -17.51 0.10 -16.50
C ILE A 120 -18.90 0.44 -15.98
N GLU A 121 -19.01 0.85 -14.70
CA GLU A 121 -20.26 1.34 -14.10
C GLU A 121 -20.92 2.46 -14.93
N ASN A 122 -20.11 3.26 -15.63
CA ASN A 122 -20.58 4.39 -16.44
C ASN A 122 -20.82 4.07 -17.93
N THR A 123 -20.64 2.83 -18.39
CA THR A 123 -20.68 2.46 -19.83
C THR A 123 -21.60 1.28 -20.18
N GLU A 124 -22.68 1.06 -19.42
CA GLU A 124 -23.67 -0.03 -19.66
C GLU A 124 -24.31 -0.06 -21.07
N VAL A 125 -24.24 1.03 -21.84
CA VAL A 125 -24.98 1.17 -23.12
C VAL A 125 -24.16 0.75 -24.36
N ASP A 126 -22.85 0.55 -24.24
CA ASP A 126 -21.95 0.15 -25.35
C ASP A 126 -21.31 -1.22 -25.07
N THR A 127 -21.98 -2.28 -25.53
CA THR A 127 -21.65 -3.69 -25.23
C THR A 127 -20.23 -4.11 -25.65
N ASP A 128 -19.75 -3.67 -26.81
CA ASP A 128 -18.41 -4.03 -27.30
C ASP A 128 -17.31 -3.35 -26.47
N ARG A 129 -17.56 -2.11 -26.04
CA ARG A 129 -16.65 -1.38 -25.16
C ARG A 129 -16.68 -1.89 -23.72
N HIS A 130 -17.85 -2.35 -23.28
CA HIS A 130 -18.04 -2.95 -21.96
C HIS A 130 -17.25 -4.26 -21.86
N GLU A 131 -17.43 -5.21 -22.79
CA GLU A 131 -16.72 -6.50 -22.77
C GLU A 131 -15.19 -6.34 -22.81
N ARG A 132 -14.67 -5.41 -23.60
CA ARG A 132 -13.22 -5.09 -23.62
C ARG A 132 -12.72 -4.55 -22.28
N SER A 133 -13.56 -3.78 -21.59
CA SER A 133 -13.20 -3.19 -20.31
C SER A 133 -13.20 -4.25 -19.21
N GLU A 134 -14.18 -5.15 -19.20
CA GLU A 134 -14.22 -6.31 -18.30
C GLU A 134 -13.02 -7.25 -18.48
N ASN A 135 -12.63 -7.53 -19.73
CA ASN A 135 -11.45 -8.36 -20.01
C ASN A 135 -10.16 -7.72 -19.46
N ARG A 136 -9.97 -6.41 -19.67
CA ARG A 136 -8.82 -5.67 -19.10
C ARG A 136 -8.85 -5.64 -17.57
N LEU A 137 -10.04 -5.53 -16.97
CA LEU A 137 -10.20 -5.56 -15.53
C LEU A 137 -9.74 -6.92 -14.98
N ARG A 138 -10.18 -8.02 -15.60
CA ARG A 138 -9.74 -9.39 -15.26
C ARG A 138 -8.21 -9.54 -15.36
N ASP A 139 -7.61 -9.06 -16.44
CA ASP A 139 -6.17 -9.10 -16.65
C ASP A 139 -5.41 -8.37 -15.53
N HIS A 140 -5.90 -7.20 -15.10
CA HIS A 140 -5.26 -6.45 -14.02
C HIS A 140 -5.44 -7.08 -12.64
N TYR A 141 -6.58 -7.70 -12.35
CA TYR A 141 -6.72 -8.52 -11.13
C TYR A 141 -5.76 -9.70 -11.13
N GLN A 142 -5.59 -10.38 -12.26
CA GLN A 142 -4.64 -11.48 -12.37
C GLN A 142 -3.20 -11.00 -12.15
N GLN A 143 -2.82 -9.85 -12.72
CA GLN A 143 -1.52 -9.21 -12.49
C GLN A 143 -1.34 -8.80 -11.03
N PHE A 144 -2.39 -8.34 -10.35
CA PHE A 144 -2.32 -7.98 -8.94
C PHE A 144 -2.07 -9.21 -8.04
N GLY A 145 -2.69 -10.34 -8.38
CA GLY A 145 -2.50 -11.60 -7.67
C GLY A 145 -1.13 -12.25 -7.92
N ASN A 146 -0.50 -12.01 -9.07
CA ASN A 146 0.84 -12.52 -9.37
C ASN A 146 1.93 -11.54 -8.93
N ARG A 147 2.66 -11.89 -7.88
CA ARG A 147 3.66 -11.03 -7.24
C ARG A 147 5.09 -11.55 -7.35
N ASP A 148 5.28 -12.69 -8.02
CA ASP A 148 6.55 -13.44 -8.05
C ASP A 148 7.71 -12.64 -8.67
N ASP A 149 7.39 -11.70 -9.57
CA ASP A 149 8.38 -10.86 -10.25
C ASP A 149 8.70 -9.55 -9.50
N LEU A 150 8.06 -9.30 -8.34
CA LEU A 150 8.26 -8.07 -7.57
C LEU A 150 9.41 -8.23 -6.58
N PRO A 151 10.20 -7.17 -6.32
CA PRO A 151 11.22 -7.22 -5.28
C PRO A 151 10.62 -7.56 -3.93
N THR A 152 11.25 -8.49 -3.22
CA THR A 152 10.85 -9.01 -1.92
C THR A 152 11.92 -8.69 -0.87
N LEU A 153 11.58 -8.88 0.41
CA LEU A 153 12.58 -8.85 1.47
C LEU A 153 13.41 -10.15 1.43
N SER A 154 14.72 -10.04 1.66
CA SER A 154 15.65 -11.17 1.76
C SER A 154 15.65 -11.80 3.16
N ASP A 155 15.39 -11.01 4.19
CA ASP A 155 15.15 -11.44 5.56
C ASP A 155 13.80 -10.91 6.06
N ASP A 156 12.89 -11.85 6.30
CA ASP A 156 11.50 -11.58 6.69
C ASP A 156 11.38 -11.11 8.16
N TRP A 157 12.42 -11.18 8.99
CA TRP A 157 12.36 -10.66 10.36
C TRP A 157 12.55 -9.14 10.41
N LEU A 158 11.53 -8.45 10.88
CA LEU A 158 11.49 -6.99 11.00
C LEU A 158 11.34 -6.55 12.46
N PRO A 159 12.29 -5.76 13.01
CA PRO A 159 12.18 -5.21 14.36
C PRO A 159 11.04 -4.19 14.42
N LYS A 160 10.12 -4.35 15.37
CA LYS A 160 8.94 -3.46 15.51
C LYS A 160 9.32 -2.01 15.76
N SER A 161 10.38 -1.80 16.55
CA SER A 161 10.89 -0.48 16.91
C SER A 161 11.46 0.32 15.73
N GLN A 162 11.67 -0.32 14.58
CA GLN A 162 12.28 0.28 13.39
C GLN A 162 11.28 0.44 12.24
N LEU A 163 10.05 -0.03 12.39
CA LEU A 163 8.99 0.15 11.40
C LEU A 163 8.49 1.59 11.45
N ILE A 164 8.37 2.22 10.29
CA ILE A 164 7.75 3.55 10.20
C ILE A 164 6.24 3.41 10.36
N THR A 165 5.65 2.44 9.67
CA THR A 165 4.20 2.20 9.72
C THR A 165 3.89 0.75 9.36
N ALA A 166 2.82 0.22 9.94
CA ALA A 166 2.19 -1.03 9.55
C ALA A 166 0.68 -0.81 9.55
N VAL A 167 0.03 -1.00 8.40
CA VAL A 167 -1.35 -0.56 8.19
C VAL A 167 -2.18 -1.67 7.56
N GLN A 168 -3.41 -1.79 8.05
CA GLN A 168 -4.47 -2.58 7.47
C GLN A 168 -5.74 -1.75 7.27
N ARG A 169 -6.58 -2.18 6.33
CA ARG A 169 -7.95 -1.71 6.26
C ARG A 169 -8.86 -2.65 7.07
N CYS A 170 -9.74 -2.10 7.91
CA CYS A 170 -10.79 -2.90 8.55
C CYS A 170 -11.77 -3.41 7.49
N GLY A 171 -12.04 -4.71 7.51
CA GLY A 171 -13.05 -5.37 6.67
C GLY A 171 -14.48 -5.11 7.15
#